data_AF-A0A382W3I1-F1
#
_entry.id   AF-A0A382W3I1-F1
#
_cell.length_a   1.000
_cell.length_b   1.000
_cell.length_c   1.000
_cell.angle_alpha   90.00
_cell.angle_beta   90.00
_cell.angle_gamma   90.00
#
_symmetry.space_group_name_H-M   'P 1'
#
loop_
_entity.id
_entity.type
_entity.pdbx_description
1 polymer ?
#
loop_
_entity_poly.entity_id
_entity_poly.type
_entity_poly.pdbx_seq_one_letter_code
_entity_poly.pdbx_strand_id
1 'polypeptide(L)'
;MQFDPINPPRKFTIGAQEQFEIMDCGKILLNKNEQVTFTTESGGEYDLTRKDWGFYATPSLNGRLPSFGLRGVLIKNRETNRFFVLLVEKGKEALFDDYCNIENLAVVAWLDCEEALKDLEKKLEDQ
;
A
#
# COMPACT_ATOMS: atom_id res chain seq x y z
N MET A 1 -17.41 -14.22 1.97
CA MET A 1 -15.94 -14.24 2.10
C MET A 1 -15.50 -15.61 2.53
N GLN A 2 -14.37 -16.09 2.03
CA GLN A 2 -13.70 -17.33 2.44
C GLN A 2 -12.23 -17.00 2.76
N PHE A 3 -11.72 -17.52 3.88
CA PHE A 3 -10.31 -17.42 4.25
C PHE A 3 -9.68 -18.81 4.27
N ASP A 4 -8.60 -18.98 3.50
CA ASP A 4 -7.82 -20.21 3.37
C ASP A 4 -6.45 -19.99 4.03
N PRO A 5 -6.28 -20.31 5.33
CA PRO A 5 -5.04 -20.06 6.06
C PRO A 5 -3.91 -21.04 5.67
N ILE A 6 -2.68 -20.57 5.74
CA ILE A 6 -1.46 -21.41 5.66
C ILE A 6 -0.88 -21.54 7.07
N ASN A 7 -0.85 -22.76 7.61
CA ASN A 7 -0.37 -23.03 8.97
C ASN A 7 0.60 -24.25 9.01
N PRO A 8 1.89 -24.05 9.35
CA PRO A 8 2.52 -22.77 9.66
C PRO A 8 2.66 -21.88 8.41
N PRO A 9 2.71 -20.53 8.55
CA PRO A 9 2.89 -19.62 7.42
C PRO A 9 4.13 -19.97 6.58
N ARG A 10 4.02 -19.81 5.25
CA ARG A 10 5.15 -20.03 4.36
C ARG A 10 6.11 -18.84 4.47
N LYS A 11 7.35 -19.11 4.89
CA LYS A 11 8.42 -18.12 4.99
C LYS A 11 9.19 -17.99 3.69
N PHE A 12 9.56 -16.78 3.32
CA PHE A 12 10.49 -16.50 2.21
C PHE A 12 11.24 -15.20 2.46
N THR A 13 12.46 -15.10 1.92
CA THR A 13 13.34 -13.95 2.11
C THR A 13 13.29 -13.03 0.90
N ILE A 14 13.28 -11.72 1.14
CA ILE A 14 13.33 -10.66 0.12
C ILE A 14 14.33 -9.58 0.52
N GLY A 15 14.53 -8.60 -0.37
CA GLY A 15 15.38 -7.44 -0.17
C GLY A 15 16.71 -7.57 -0.90
N ALA A 16 17.27 -6.45 -1.36
CA ALA A 16 18.49 -6.43 -2.16
C ALA A 16 19.74 -6.18 -1.29
N GLN A 17 19.68 -5.20 -0.39
CA GLN A 17 20.78 -4.85 0.50
C GLN A 17 20.63 -5.52 1.86
N GLU A 18 19.43 -5.46 2.44
CA GLU A 18 19.09 -6.16 3.67
C GLU A 18 18.10 -7.27 3.37
N GLN A 19 18.24 -8.40 4.07
CA GLN A 19 17.36 -9.55 3.88
C GLN A 19 16.25 -9.51 4.93
N PHE A 20 15.00 -9.48 4.48
CA PHE A 20 13.81 -9.50 5.32
C PHE A 20 13.03 -10.80 5.10
N GLU A 21 12.52 -11.41 6.18
CA GLU A 21 11.62 -12.57 6.08
C GLU A 21 10.17 -12.10 5.98
N ILE A 22 9.47 -12.51 4.92
CA ILE A 22 8.02 -12.36 4.79
C ILE A 22 7.36 -13.71 5.07
N MET A 23 6.21 -13.66 5.74
CA MET A 23 5.34 -14.81 6.02
C MET A 23 4.05 -14.71 5.19
N ASP A 24 3.85 -15.63 4.27
CA ASP A 24 2.58 -15.83 3.58
C ASP A 24 1.62 -16.62 4.49
N CYS A 25 0.62 -15.92 5.01
CA CYS A 25 -0.35 -16.43 5.99
C CYS A 25 -1.59 -17.10 5.37
N GLY A 26 -1.76 -17.02 4.04
CA GLY A 26 -2.92 -17.58 3.35
C GLY A 26 -3.64 -16.59 2.44
N LYS A 27 -4.85 -16.97 2.03
CA LYS A 27 -5.60 -16.28 0.97
C LYS A 27 -7.00 -15.92 1.44
N ILE A 28 -7.47 -14.72 1.11
CA ILE A 28 -8.86 -14.31 1.30
C ILE A 28 -9.53 -14.20 -0.07
N LEU A 29 -10.62 -14.94 -0.26
CA LEU A 29 -11.52 -14.81 -1.40
C LEU A 29 -12.72 -13.95 -0.99
N LEU A 30 -12.90 -12.84 -1.71
CA LEU A 30 -14.03 -11.92 -1.56
C LEU A 30 -15.01 -12.08 -2.71
N ASN A 31 -16.30 -12.15 -2.39
CA ASN A 31 -17.37 -12.00 -3.37
C ASN A 31 -17.55 -10.53 -3.77
N LYS A 32 -18.30 -10.29 -4.85
CA LYS A 32 -18.69 -8.94 -5.27
C LYS A 32 -19.26 -8.15 -4.08
N ASN A 33 -18.74 -6.94 -3.88
CA ASN A 33 -19.12 -5.98 -2.84
C ASN A 33 -18.80 -6.42 -1.41
N GLU A 34 -17.98 -7.45 -1.20
CA GLU A 34 -17.42 -7.74 0.11
C GLU A 34 -16.15 -6.92 0.35
N GLN A 35 -15.99 -6.46 1.59
CA GLN A 35 -14.84 -5.72 2.08
C GLN A 35 -14.14 -6.52 3.19
N VAL A 36 -12.81 -6.41 3.23
CA VAL A 36 -12.02 -6.73 4.43
C VAL A 36 -11.24 -5.49 4.83
N THR A 37 -11.17 -5.26 6.14
CA THR A 37 -10.39 -4.19 6.75
C THR A 37 -9.20 -4.81 7.46
N PHE A 38 -8.00 -4.37 7.10
CA PHE A 38 -6.76 -4.69 7.81
C PHE A 38 -6.49 -3.60 8.84
N THR A 39 -6.11 -3.98 10.05
CA THR A 39 -5.86 -3.04 11.15
C THR A 39 -4.42 -3.09 11.62
N THR A 40 -3.88 -1.96 12.08
CA THR A 40 -2.56 -1.89 12.72
C THR A 40 -2.70 -1.80 14.25
N GLU A 41 -1.61 -2.08 14.98
CA GLU A 41 -1.59 -1.96 16.45
C GLU A 41 -1.86 -0.53 16.94
N SER A 42 -1.56 0.47 16.12
CA SER A 42 -1.82 1.89 16.40
C SER A 42 -3.28 2.30 16.14
N GLY A 43 -4.13 1.37 15.68
CA GLY A 43 -5.53 1.60 15.34
C GLY A 43 -5.75 2.12 13.92
N GLY A 44 -4.75 2.05 13.04
CA GLY A 44 -4.92 2.38 11.63
C GLY A 44 -5.73 1.33 10.87
N GLU A 45 -6.43 1.75 9.82
CA GLU A 45 -7.33 0.89 9.03
C GLU A 45 -7.06 0.97 7.52
N TYR A 46 -7.03 -0.19 6.87
CA TYR A 46 -6.89 -0.34 5.43
C TYR A 46 -8.01 -1.21 4.86
N ASP A 47 -8.96 -0.59 4.17
CA ASP A 47 -10.09 -1.27 3.52
C ASP A 47 -9.73 -1.74 2.10
N LEU A 48 -9.98 -3.02 1.81
CA LEU A 48 -9.92 -3.60 0.47
C LEU A 48 -11.28 -4.20 0.10
N THR A 49 -11.91 -3.69 -0.96
CA THR A 49 -13.25 -4.12 -1.38
C THR A 49 -13.25 -4.76 -2.76
N ARG A 50 -13.84 -5.94 -2.91
CA ARG A 50 -14.05 -6.57 -4.22
C ARG A 50 -15.23 -5.91 -4.94
N LYS A 51 -15.07 -5.59 -6.22
CA LYS A 51 -16.12 -5.11 -7.14
C LYS A 51 -16.18 -6.01 -8.36
N ASP A 52 -17.16 -5.91 -9.26
CA ASP A 52 -17.17 -6.78 -10.45
C ASP A 52 -15.92 -6.60 -11.32
N TRP A 53 -15.49 -5.35 -11.47
CA TRP A 53 -14.38 -4.93 -12.31
C TRP A 53 -12.98 -5.15 -11.69
N GLY A 54 -12.88 -5.54 -10.42
CA GLY A 54 -11.58 -5.68 -9.75
C GLY A 54 -11.65 -5.43 -8.25
N PHE A 55 -10.71 -4.64 -7.74
CA PHE A 55 -10.64 -4.25 -6.34
C PHE A 55 -10.66 -2.74 -6.22
N TYR A 56 -11.54 -2.24 -5.37
CA TYR A 56 -11.39 -0.91 -4.83
C TYR A 56 -10.33 -0.99 -3.72
N ALA A 57 -9.15 -0.49 -4.06
CA ALA A 57 -7.91 -0.87 -3.42
C ALA A 57 -7.67 -0.21 -2.05
N THR A 58 -8.28 0.93 -1.74
CA THR A 58 -8.03 1.71 -0.51
C THR A 58 -9.17 2.71 -0.29
N PRO A 59 -9.43 3.21 0.94
CA PRO A 59 -10.21 4.44 1.15
C PRO A 59 -9.63 5.65 0.39
N SER A 60 -10.40 6.76 0.31
CA SER A 60 -9.97 7.95 -0.43
C SER A 60 -8.62 8.49 0.05
N LEU A 61 -7.70 8.68 -0.91
CA LEU A 61 -6.29 9.01 -0.68
C LEU A 61 -6.09 10.33 0.08
N ASN A 62 -6.97 11.30 -0.12
CA ASN A 62 -6.96 12.62 0.51
C ASN A 62 -8.13 12.83 1.48
N GLY A 63 -8.70 11.76 2.02
CA GLY A 63 -9.81 11.85 2.97
C GLY A 63 -9.74 10.75 4.01
N ARG A 64 -10.40 9.63 3.73
CA ARG A 64 -10.55 8.55 4.71
C ARG A 64 -9.23 7.88 5.05
N LEU A 65 -8.36 7.63 4.06
CA LEU A 65 -7.09 6.94 4.31
C LEU A 65 -6.20 7.70 5.31
N PRO A 66 -5.95 9.02 5.14
CA PRO A 66 -5.27 9.84 6.16
C PRO A 66 -5.98 9.87 7.52
N SER A 67 -7.32 9.90 7.54
CA SER A 67 -8.09 9.86 8.79
C SER A 67 -7.93 8.55 9.57
N PHE A 68 -7.56 7.48 8.87
CA PHE A 68 -7.22 6.16 9.42
C PHE A 68 -5.71 6.01 9.71
N GLY A 69 -4.97 7.12 9.74
CA GLY A 69 -3.56 7.10 10.12
C GLY A 69 -2.64 6.49 9.07
N LEU A 70 -3.09 6.34 7.82
CA LEU A 70 -2.30 5.79 6.72
C LEU A 70 -2.12 6.83 5.60
N ARG A 71 -0.97 6.77 4.94
CA ARG A 71 -0.60 7.68 3.84
C ARG A 71 -0.24 6.87 2.62
N GLY A 72 -0.87 7.16 1.48
CA GLY A 72 -0.55 6.50 0.21
C GLY A 72 0.69 7.11 -0.43
N VAL A 73 1.61 6.29 -0.94
CA VAL A 73 2.81 6.75 -1.63
C VAL A 73 3.09 5.91 -2.87
N LEU A 74 3.36 6.58 -3.99
CA LEU A 74 3.87 5.96 -5.20
C LEU A 74 5.39 5.98 -5.15
N ILE A 75 6.02 4.83 -5.25
CA ILE A 75 7.47 4.69 -5.34
C ILE A 75 7.88 4.08 -6.67
N LYS A 76 9.15 4.28 -7.03
CA LYS A 76 9.84 3.61 -8.13
C LYS A 76 11.07 2.89 -7.56
N ASN A 77 11.17 1.59 -7.79
CA ASN A 77 12.42 0.88 -7.58
C ASN A 77 13.39 1.26 -8.71
N ARG A 78 14.54 1.86 -8.36
CA ARG A 78 15.46 2.44 -9.36
C ARG A 78 16.19 1.38 -10.18
N GLU A 79 16.37 0.19 -9.65
CA GLU A 79 17.09 -0.91 -10.31
C GLU A 79 16.21 -1.62 -11.34
N THR A 80 14.98 -1.94 -10.96
CA THR A 80 14.02 -2.67 -11.80
C THR A 80 13.16 -1.75 -12.67
N ASN A 81 13.18 -0.44 -12.41
CA ASN A 81 12.29 0.57 -13.01
C ASN A 81 10.79 0.32 -12.78
N ARG A 82 10.43 -0.53 -11.81
CA ARG A 82 9.03 -0.84 -11.47
C ARG A 82 8.47 0.17 -10.48
N PHE A 83 7.18 0.45 -10.60
CA PHE A 83 6.45 1.33 -9.69
C PHE A 83 5.56 0.53 -8.76
N PHE A 84 5.41 1.01 -7.53
CA PHE A 84 4.59 0.37 -6.50
C PHE A 84 3.83 1.42 -5.70
N VAL A 85 2.64 1.07 -5.23
CA VAL A 85 1.89 1.85 -4.25
C VAL A 85 2.09 1.21 -2.89
N LEU A 86 2.53 1.99 -1.92
CA LEU A 86 2.71 1.58 -0.53
C LEU A 86 1.81 2.43 0.37
N LEU A 87 1.52 1.91 1.57
CA LEU A 87 0.81 2.62 2.63
C LEU A 87 1.75 2.78 3.82
N VAL A 88 1.90 4.01 4.30
CA VAL A 88 2.80 4.36 5.40
C VAL A 88 1.96 4.83 6.59
N GLU A 89 2.18 4.22 7.75
CA GLU A 89 1.57 4.70 9.00
C GLU A 89 2.07 6.11 9.35
N LYS A 90 1.15 6.99 9.75
CA LYS A 90 1.46 8.35 10.18
C LYS A 90 2.43 8.32 11.37
N GLY A 91 3.52 9.08 11.26
CA GLY A 91 4.61 9.09 12.25
C GLY A 91 5.69 8.03 12.01
N LYS A 92 5.56 7.19 10.97
CA LYS A 92 6.58 6.20 10.56
C LYS A 92 7.35 6.63 9.31
N GLU A 93 7.21 7.87 8.87
CA GLU A 93 7.85 8.38 7.65
C GLU A 93 9.37 8.22 7.67
N ALA A 94 10.04 8.51 8.80
CA ALA A 94 11.49 8.34 8.90
C ALA A 94 11.95 6.88 8.68
N LEU A 95 11.21 5.91 9.23
CA LEU A 95 11.51 4.49 9.02
C LEU A 95 11.27 4.08 7.56
N PHE A 96 10.25 4.67 6.93
CA PHE A 96 9.97 4.45 5.52
C PHE A 96 11.05 5.06 4.61
N ASP A 97 11.57 6.24 4.96
CA ASP A 97 12.67 6.88 4.23
C ASP A 97 13.96 6.04 4.34
N ASP A 98 14.27 5.53 5.53
CA ASP A 98 15.38 4.60 5.75
C ASP A 98 15.24 3.33 4.89
N TYR A 99 14.05 2.73 4.87
CA TYR A 99 13.75 1.59 4.01
C TYR A 99 13.93 1.92 2.52
N CYS A 100 13.46 3.09 2.06
CA CYS A 100 13.65 3.51 0.67
C CYS A 100 15.13 3.70 0.32
N ASN A 101 15.94 4.20 1.25
CA ASN A 101 17.38 4.35 1.05
C ASN A 101 18.08 2.99 0.91
N ILE A 102 17.76 2.04 1.80
CA ILE A 102 18.32 0.68 1.79
C ILE A 102 17.91 -0.07 0.52
N GLU A 103 16.65 0.00 0.12
CA GLU A 103 16.14 -0.76 -1.04
C GLU A 103 16.25 0.01 -2.38
N ASN A 104 17.01 1.11 -2.41
CA ASN A 104 17.24 1.94 -3.59
C ASN A 104 15.94 2.36 -4.31
N LEU A 105 14.98 2.82 -3.52
CA LEU A 105 13.67 3.28 -3.97
C LEU A 105 13.65 4.81 -4.07
N ALA A 106 12.90 5.32 -5.03
CA ALA A 106 12.57 6.73 -5.15
C ALA A 106 11.10 6.95 -4.81
N VAL A 107 10.80 7.89 -3.91
CA VAL A 107 9.44 8.44 -3.79
C VAL A 107 9.14 9.24 -5.04
N VAL A 108 8.07 8.87 -5.74
CA VAL A 108 7.59 9.55 -6.95
C VAL A 108 6.57 10.61 -6.56
N ALA A 109 5.60 10.24 -5.72
CA ALA A 109 4.58 11.15 -5.21
C ALA A 109 3.96 10.60 -3.92
N TRP A 110 3.80 11.46 -2.93
CA TRP A 110 2.85 11.24 -1.84
C TRP A 110 1.44 11.48 -2.39
N LEU A 111 0.60 10.45 -2.34
CA LEU A 111 -0.71 10.42 -2.95
C LEU A 111 -1.81 11.03 -2.06
N ASP A 112 -1.45 11.47 -0.86
CA ASP A 112 -2.34 12.14 0.10
C ASP A 112 -2.16 13.67 0.13
N CYS A 113 -1.19 14.20 -0.61
CA CYS A 113 -0.90 15.63 -0.68
C CYS A 113 -1.75 16.32 -1.75
N GLU A 114 -2.44 17.41 -1.39
CA GLU A 114 -3.28 18.18 -2.31
C GLU A 114 -2.50 18.72 -3.52
N GLU A 115 -1.26 19.19 -3.32
CA GLU A 115 -0.42 19.68 -4.41
C GLU A 115 -0.09 18.57 -5.42
N ALA A 116 0.38 17.42 -4.93
CA ALA A 116 0.69 16.26 -5.77
C ALA A 116 -0.55 15.75 -6.51
N LEU A 117 -1.72 15.75 -5.85
CA LEU A 117 -2.98 15.35 -6.48
C LEU A 117 -3.45 16.34 -7.54
N LYS A 118 -3.32 17.65 -7.32
CA LYS A 118 -3.61 18.69 -8.33
C LYS A 118 -2.72 18.55 -9.55
N ASP A 119 -1.44 18.25 -9.36
CA ASP A 119 -0.53 18.00 -10.48
C ASP A 119 -0.91 16.76 -11.29
N LEU A 120 -1.42 15.72 -10.62
CA LEU A 120 -1.97 14.54 -11.29
C LEU A 120 -3.31 14.84 -11.98
N GLU A 121 -4.15 15.68 -11.37
CA GLU A 121 -5.46 16.07 -11.88
C GLU A 121 -5.38 16.81 -13.21
N LYS A 122 -4.33 17.60 -13.45
CA LYS A 122 -4.07 18.27 -14.74
C LYS A 122 -4.12 17.31 -15.94
N LYS A 123 -3.79 16.02 -15.74
CA LYS A 123 -3.87 15.01 -16.81
C LYS A 123 -5.29 14.68 -17.25
N LEU A 124 -6.31 15.02 -16.47
CA LEU A 124 -7.71 14.89 -16.87
C LEU A 124 -8.11 15.90 -17.93
N GLU A 125 -7.44 17.06 -17.98
CA GLU A 125 -7.68 18.10 -18.97
C GLU A 125 -7.12 17.72 -20.36
N ASP A 126 -6.16 16.80 -20.38
CA ASP A 126 -5.50 16.28 -21.60
C ASP A 126 -6.18 15.02 -22.18
N GLN A 127 -7.29 14.54 -21.60
CA GLN A 127 -8.04 13.34 -22.02
C GLN A 127 -9.34 13.67 -22.75
#